data_AF-A0A4P7UEZ5-F1
#
_entry.id   AF-A0A4P7UEZ5-F1
#
_cell.length_a   1.000
_cell.length_b   1.000
_cell.length_c   1.000
_cell.angle_alpha   90.00
_cell.angle_beta   90.00
_cell.angle_gamma   90.00
#
_symmetry.space_group_name_H-M   'P 1'
#
loop_
_entity.id
_entity.type
_entity.pdbx_description
1 polymer ?
#
loop_
_entity_poly.entity_id
_entity_poly.type
_entity_poly.pdbx_seq_one_letter_code
_entity_poly.pdbx_strand_id
1 'polypeptide(L)'
;MSRQPLLKVYGHIYPADDALYAALANACADALPDNDDIPVLERDGDMARISFEGTYFPLDEVLLALTTHIQPAHKGKLDVLDMEAWRLTRHIFTQGRIESHSAPLNNVLDYSGH
;
A
#
# COMPACT_ATOMS: atom_id res chain seq x y z
N MET A 1 -24.18 -6.07 9.23
CA MET A 1 -23.45 -4.90 9.77
C MET A 1 -22.04 -4.99 9.21
N SER A 2 -21.62 -4.07 8.33
CA SER A 2 -20.22 -4.04 7.88
C SER A 2 -19.33 -3.74 9.08
N ARG A 3 -18.37 -4.63 9.35
CA ARG A 3 -17.29 -4.36 10.30
C ARG A 3 -16.49 -3.18 9.74
N GLN A 4 -16.04 -2.27 10.60
CA GLN A 4 -15.06 -1.27 10.17
C GLN A 4 -13.72 -2.01 9.95
N PRO A 5 -13.04 -1.82 8.81
CA PRO A 5 -11.77 -2.48 8.55
C PRO A 5 -10.73 -1.99 9.57
N LEU A 6 -9.89 -2.91 10.04
CA LEU A 6 -8.80 -2.58 10.97
C LEU A 6 -7.66 -1.86 10.25
N LEU A 7 -7.44 -2.24 8.99
CA LEU A 7 -6.39 -1.71 8.14
C LEU A 7 -6.98 -1.22 6.82
N LYS A 8 -6.55 -0.04 6.39
CA LYS A 8 -6.73 0.42 5.02
C LYS A 8 -5.36 0.69 4.41
N VAL A 9 -5.08 0.08 3.27
CA VAL A 9 -3.79 0.22 2.59
C VAL A 9 -4.03 0.65 1.15
N TYR A 10 -3.49 1.81 0.78
CA TYR A 10 -3.63 2.35 -0.56
C TYR A 10 -2.30 2.85 -1.07
N GLY A 11 -1.98 2.51 -2.30
CA GLY A 11 -0.71 2.92 -2.87
C GLY A 11 -0.61 2.65 -4.35
N HIS A 12 0.48 3.11 -4.91
CA HIS A 12 0.88 2.77 -6.27
C HIS A 12 2.40 2.87 -6.41
N ILE A 13 2.91 2.19 -7.41
CA ILE A 13 4.29 2.32 -7.89
C ILE A 13 4.30 2.28 -9.42
N TYR A 14 5.10 3.16 -10.03
CA TYR A 14 5.32 3.21 -11.46
C TYR A 14 6.77 3.67 -11.77
N PRO A 15 7.36 3.27 -12.91
CA PRO A 15 6.88 2.19 -13.78
C PRO A 15 6.97 0.82 -13.07
N ALA A 16 6.06 -0.10 -13.37
CA ALA A 16 5.99 -1.45 -12.86
C ALA A 16 6.13 -2.44 -14.01
N ASP A 17 7.26 -3.13 -14.03
CA ASP A 17 7.49 -4.24 -14.94
C ASP A 17 6.81 -5.54 -14.45
N ASP A 18 6.88 -6.59 -15.26
CA ASP A 18 6.22 -7.86 -14.96
C ASP A 18 6.81 -8.54 -13.72
N ALA A 19 8.11 -8.34 -13.47
CA ALA A 19 8.82 -8.93 -12.34
C ALA A 19 8.39 -8.28 -11.01
N LEU A 20 8.36 -6.94 -10.96
CA LEU A 20 7.87 -6.19 -9.82
C LEU A 20 6.39 -6.48 -9.57
N TYR A 21 5.57 -6.52 -10.63
CA TYR A 21 4.14 -6.82 -10.48
C TYR A 21 3.92 -8.24 -9.91
N ALA A 22 4.63 -9.24 -10.42
CA ALA A 22 4.53 -10.61 -9.92
C ALA A 22 5.02 -10.73 -8.46
N ALA A 23 6.09 -10.03 -8.10
CA ALA A 23 6.58 -10.00 -6.71
C ALA A 23 5.55 -9.38 -5.76
N LEU A 24 4.92 -8.28 -6.16
CA LEU A 24 3.84 -7.66 -5.39
C LEU A 24 2.60 -8.56 -5.30
N ALA A 25 2.23 -9.23 -6.38
CA ALA A 25 1.09 -10.14 -6.38
C ALA A 25 1.29 -11.31 -5.39
N ASN A 26 2.50 -11.88 -5.37
CA ASN A 26 2.86 -12.92 -4.41
C ASN A 26 2.87 -12.39 -2.97
N ALA A 27 3.45 -11.21 -2.74
CA ALA A 27 3.50 -10.60 -1.40
C ALA A 27 2.09 -10.26 -0.86
N CYS A 28 1.13 -9.96 -1.73
CA CYS A 28 -0.25 -9.68 -1.34
C CYS A 28 -1.13 -10.94 -1.19
N ALA A 29 -0.62 -12.15 -1.47
CA ALA A 29 -1.43 -13.36 -1.56
C ALA A 29 -2.13 -13.74 -0.24
N ASP A 30 -1.50 -13.45 0.89
CA ASP A 30 -2.03 -13.76 2.23
C ASP A 30 -2.83 -12.60 2.86
N ALA A 31 -3.13 -11.55 2.10
CA ALA A 31 -3.98 -10.46 2.57
C ALA A 31 -5.42 -10.94 2.83
N LEU A 32 -6.05 -10.41 3.87
CA LEU A 32 -7.42 -10.74 4.27
C LEU A 32 -8.33 -9.52 4.12
N PRO A 33 -8.81 -9.21 2.90
CA PRO A 33 -9.70 -8.08 2.66
C PRO A 33 -11.10 -8.36 3.24
N ASP A 34 -11.82 -7.30 3.59
CA ASP A 34 -13.22 -7.42 4.01
C ASP A 34 -14.18 -7.58 2.81
N ASN A 35 -13.70 -7.26 1.60
CA ASN A 35 -14.43 -7.42 0.34
C ASN A 35 -13.53 -8.04 -0.74
N ASP A 36 -13.86 -9.26 -1.17
CA ASP A 36 -13.13 -10.01 -2.21
C ASP A 36 -13.46 -9.55 -3.64
N ASP A 37 -14.50 -8.72 -3.84
CA ASP A 37 -14.86 -8.20 -5.17
C ASP A 37 -13.84 -7.18 -5.70
N ILE A 38 -13.02 -6.60 -4.82
CA ILE A 38 -11.99 -5.63 -5.18
C ILE A 38 -10.61 -6.31 -5.06
N PRO A 39 -9.86 -6.44 -6.17
CA PRO A 39 -8.53 -7.02 -6.10
C PRO A 39 -7.58 -6.14 -5.28
N VAL A 40 -6.81 -6.77 -4.40
CA VAL A 40 -5.81 -6.10 -3.54
C VAL A 40 -4.75 -5.39 -4.38
N LEU A 41 -4.37 -5.98 -5.51
CA LEU A 41 -3.40 -5.46 -6.47
C LEU A 41 -4.02 -5.45 -7.86
N GLU A 42 -3.93 -4.31 -8.54
CA GLU A 42 -4.34 -4.13 -9.93
C GLU A 42 -3.22 -3.48 -10.73
N ARG A 43 -3.14 -3.81 -12.03
CA ARG A 43 -2.25 -3.15 -12.97
C ARG A 43 -3.04 -2.24 -13.91
N ASP A 44 -2.60 -0.99 -14.03
CA ASP A 44 -3.08 -0.04 -15.02
C ASP A 44 -1.88 0.47 -15.83
N GLY A 45 -1.69 -0.07 -17.04
CA GLY A 45 -0.50 0.20 -17.85
C GLY A 45 0.80 -0.22 -17.15
N ASP A 46 1.69 0.75 -16.90
CA ASP A 46 2.93 0.59 -16.14
C ASP A 46 2.77 0.96 -14.66
N MET A 47 1.55 1.10 -14.15
CA MET A 47 1.31 1.37 -12.74
C MET A 47 0.76 0.13 -12.04
N ALA A 48 1.42 -0.29 -10.96
CA ALA A 48 0.86 -1.26 -10.02
C ALA A 48 0.18 -0.52 -8.87
N ARG A 49 -1.10 -0.79 -8.63
CA ARG A 49 -1.96 -0.10 -7.65
C ARG A 49 -2.41 -1.07 -6.57
N ILE A 50 -2.16 -0.71 -5.31
CA ILE A 50 -2.64 -1.45 -4.14
C ILE A 50 -3.89 -0.76 -3.60
N SER A 51 -4.95 -1.53 -3.39
CA SER A 51 -6.23 -1.09 -2.85
C SER A 51 -6.78 -2.14 -1.90
N PHE A 52 -6.63 -1.90 -0.60
CA PHE A 52 -6.97 -2.87 0.42
C PHE A 52 -7.74 -2.23 1.58
N GLU A 53 -8.81 -2.88 2.01
CA GLU A 53 -9.49 -2.63 3.28
C GLU A 53 -9.80 -3.99 3.91
N GLY A 54 -9.35 -4.22 5.14
CA GLY A 54 -9.55 -5.52 5.75
C GLY A 54 -8.95 -5.68 7.14
N THR A 55 -8.78 -6.94 7.54
CA THR A 55 -8.30 -7.31 8.88
C THR A 55 -6.79 -7.51 8.92
N TYR A 56 -6.17 -7.98 7.83
CA TYR A 56 -4.73 -8.24 7.76
C TYR A 56 -4.14 -7.93 6.39
N PHE A 57 -3.03 -7.19 6.38
CA PHE A 57 -2.24 -6.91 5.19
C PHE A 57 -0.76 -7.27 5.44
N PRO A 58 -0.12 -8.08 4.59
CA PRO A 58 1.29 -8.52 4.74
C PRO A 58 2.28 -7.39 4.37
N LEU A 59 2.28 -6.32 5.15
CA LEU A 59 3.05 -5.10 4.87
C LEU A 59 4.54 -5.37 4.70
N ASP A 60 5.14 -6.18 5.59
CA ASP A 60 6.57 -6.46 5.56
C ASP A 60 7.00 -7.20 4.29
N GLU A 61 6.17 -8.13 3.80
CA GLU A 61 6.44 -8.85 2.55
C GLU A 61 6.33 -7.92 1.34
N VAL A 62 5.33 -7.04 1.34
CA VAL A 62 5.16 -6.04 0.28
C VAL A 62 6.34 -5.06 0.27
N LEU A 63 6.79 -4.58 1.43
CA LEU A 63 7.97 -3.71 1.54
C LEU A 63 9.26 -4.43 1.15
N LEU A 64 9.40 -5.72 1.45
CA LEU A 64 10.53 -6.54 1.02
C LEU A 64 10.55 -6.72 -0.51
N ALA A 65 9.41 -7.04 -1.12
CA ALA A 65 9.27 -7.14 -2.57
C ALA A 65 9.62 -5.80 -3.24
N LEU A 66 9.10 -4.69 -2.72
CA LEU A 66 9.44 -3.36 -3.19
C LEU A 66 10.93 -3.08 -3.05
N THR A 67 11.53 -3.30 -1.89
CA THR A 67 12.96 -3.03 -1.64
C THR A 67 13.86 -3.85 -2.57
N THR A 68 13.47 -5.09 -2.88
CA THR A 68 14.22 -5.98 -3.78
C THR A 68 14.21 -5.50 -5.23
N HIS A 69 13.11 -4.87 -5.66
CA HIS A 69 12.89 -4.47 -7.05
C HIS A 69 13.00 -2.96 -7.28
N ILE A 70 13.13 -2.13 -6.25
CA ILE A 70 13.08 -0.68 -6.39
C ILE A 70 14.30 -0.18 -7.18
N GLN A 71 14.04 0.69 -8.15
CA GLN A 71 15.06 1.30 -9.00
C GLN A 71 14.93 2.83 -8.95
N PRO A 72 15.97 3.58 -9.36
CA PRO A 72 15.92 5.05 -9.40
C PRO A 72 14.77 5.63 -10.22
N ALA A 73 14.28 4.89 -11.23
CA ALA A 73 13.16 5.29 -12.07
C ALA A 73 11.80 5.17 -11.36
N HIS A 74 11.68 4.31 -10.34
CA HIS A 74 10.43 4.07 -9.65
C HIS A 74 10.01 5.26 -8.80
N LYS A 75 8.72 5.55 -8.86
CA LYS A 75 8.03 6.57 -8.10
C LYS A 75 6.72 6.01 -7.58
N GLY A 76 6.34 6.44 -6.38
CA GLY A 76 5.07 6.01 -5.82
C GLY A 76 4.99 6.22 -4.33
N LYS A 77 3.94 5.66 -3.74
CA LYS A 77 3.74 5.64 -2.30
C LYS A 77 2.86 4.48 -1.89
N LEU A 78 2.93 4.12 -0.61
CA LEU A 78 2.02 3.20 0.06
C LEU A 78 1.62 3.82 1.41
N ASP A 79 0.33 4.11 1.54
CA ASP A 79 -0.29 4.65 2.75
C ASP A 79 -0.95 3.49 3.51
N VAL A 80 -0.56 3.31 4.77
CA VAL A 80 -1.11 2.32 5.71
C VAL A 80 -1.83 3.07 6.81
N LEU A 81 -3.15 2.94 6.85
CA LEU A 81 -4.00 3.48 7.90
C LEU A 81 -4.34 2.35 8.86
N ASP A 82 -3.77 2.43 10.05
CA ASP A 82 -4.07 1.56 11.18
C ASP A 82 -5.16 2.21 12.03
N MET A 83 -6.36 1.63 11.95
CA MET A 83 -7.55 2.14 12.63
C MET A 83 -7.55 1.82 14.13
N GLU A 84 -6.77 0.81 14.57
CA GLU A 84 -6.63 0.46 15.99
C GLU A 84 -5.60 1.35 16.68
N ALA A 85 -4.43 1.52 16.07
CA ALA A 85 -3.38 2.41 16.58
C ALA A 85 -3.70 3.89 16.33
N TRP A 86 -4.68 4.18 15.46
CA TRP A 86 -5.05 5.51 15.00
C TRP A 86 -3.89 6.26 14.32
N ARG A 87 -3.19 5.57 13.40
CA ARG A 87 -1.98 6.07 12.74
C ARG A 87 -2.03 5.91 11.23
N LEU A 88 -1.52 6.92 10.53
CA LEU A 88 -1.10 6.82 9.14
C LEU A 88 0.41 6.60 9.09
N THR A 89 0.85 5.56 8.39
CA THR A 89 2.24 5.39 7.97
C THR A 89 2.29 5.49 6.45
N ARG A 90 3.08 6.43 5.93
CA ARG A 90 3.32 6.64 4.51
C ARG A 90 4.72 6.17 4.16
N HIS A 91 4.81 5.23 3.23
CA HIS A 91 6.05 4.83 2.57
C HIS A 91 6.12 5.52 1.21
N ILE A 92 7.17 6.29 0.94
CA ILE A 92 7.41 6.98 -0.33
C ILE A 92 8.50 6.23 -1.09
N PHE A 93 8.24 5.94 -2.36
CA PHE A 93 9.18 5.27 -3.26
C PHE A 93 9.79 6.32 -4.18
N THR A 94 11.09 6.56 -4.03
CA THR A 94 11.79 7.54 -4.87
C THR A 94 13.28 7.24 -4.90
N GLN A 95 13.92 7.44 -6.05
CA GLN A 95 15.37 7.31 -6.22
C GLN A 95 15.95 5.95 -5.76
N GLY A 96 15.20 4.85 -5.95
CA GLY A 96 15.65 3.52 -5.52
C GLY A 96 15.62 3.32 -4.01
N ARG A 97 14.85 4.14 -3.28
CA ARG A 97 14.75 4.10 -1.82
C ARG A 97 13.30 4.16 -1.37
N ILE A 98 13.08 3.63 -0.18
CA ILE A 98 11.80 3.72 0.53
C ILE A 98 12.02 4.60 1.76
N GLU A 99 11.29 5.71 1.83
CA GLU A 99 11.28 6.61 2.98
C GLU A 99 9.96 6.46 3.72
N SER A 100 9.98 6.37 5.04
CA SER A 100 8.78 6.10 5.83
C SER A 100 8.53 7.20 6.86
N HIS A 101 7.29 7.68 6.91
CA HIS A 101 6.85 8.69 7.87
C HIS A 101 5.54 8.25 8.50
N SER A 102 5.38 8.47 9.80
CA SER A 102 4.12 8.18 10.50
C SER A 102 3.57 9.39 11.23
N ALA A 103 2.26 9.56 11.17
CA ALA A 103 1.52 10.61 11.86
C ALA A 103 0.23 10.05 12.49
N PRO A 104 -0.26 10.64 13.59
CA PRO A 104 -1.59 10.32 14.12
C PRO A 104 -2.68 10.66 13.10
N LEU A 105 -3.75 9.87 13.02
CA LEU A 105 -4.88 10.13 12.10
C LEU A 105 -5.63 11.44 12.41
N ASN A 106 -5.53 11.96 13.65
CA ASN A 106 -6.09 13.26 14.03
C ASN A 106 -5.64 14.39 13.08
N ASN A 107 -4.40 14.34 12.60
CA ASN A 107 -3.86 15.38 11.72
C ASN A 107 -4.26 15.20 10.24
N VAL A 108 -4.85 14.06 9.87
CA VAL A 108 -5.12 13.68 8.47
C VAL A 108 -6.58 13.95 8.08
N LEU A 109 -7.51 13.88 9.04
CA LEU A 109 -8.93 14.17 8.79
C LEU A 109 -9.21 15.68 8.66
N ASP A 110 -8.39 16.55 9.26
CA ASP A 110 -8.50 18.00 9.10
C ASP A 110 -8.06 18.51 7.71
N TYR A 111 -7.33 17.70 6.93
CA TYR A 111 -6.74 18.12 5.65
C TYR A 111 -7.40 17.50 4.41
N SER A 112 -8.46 16.71 4.58
CA SER A 112 -9.19 16.08 3.45
C SER A 112 -10.35 16.95 2.92
N GLY A 113 -10.37 18.24 3.27
CA GLY A 113 -11.39 19.20 2.85
C GLY A 113 -10.80 20.55 2.42
N HIS A 114 -10.10 20.57 1.27
CA HIS A 114 -10.04 21.77 0.42
C HIS A 114 -9.75 21.41 -1.03
#